data_AF-A0A8S2YPT5-F1
#
_entry.id   AF-A0A8S2YPT5-F1
#
_cell.length_a   1.000
_cell.length_b   1.000
_cell.length_c   1.000
_cell.angle_alpha   90.00
_cell.angle_beta   90.00
_cell.angle_gamma   90.00
#
_symmetry.space_group_name_H-M   'P 1'
#
loop_
_entity.id
_entity.type
_entity.pdbx_description
1 polymer ?
#
loop_
_entity_poly.entity_id
_entity_poly.type
_entity_poly.pdbx_seq_one_letter_code
_entity_poly.pdbx_strand_id
1 'polypeptide(L)' 'STDQFDYVLSVSIHDSTQQLLVGVPQLRKTYLFSFNSTNFTLINTLDHPVRSTSWLDDAGLLLSDTTTLPWTKSRTQAIN' A
#
# COMPACT_ATOMS: atom_id res chain seq x y z
N SER A 1 9.11 23.68 -12.27
CA SER A 1 8.23 22.61 -11.76
C SER A 1 9.10 21.70 -10.93
N THR A 2 8.75 21.46 -9.67
CA THR A 2 9.47 20.46 -8.86
C THR A 2 8.92 19.11 -9.29
N ASP A 3 9.73 18.30 -9.97
CA ASP A 3 9.36 16.92 -10.30
C ASP A 3 9.17 16.17 -8.98
N GLN A 4 7.91 15.99 -8.59
CA GLN A 4 7.56 15.23 -7.42
C GLN A 4 7.60 13.76 -7.83
N PHE A 5 8.71 13.09 -7.53
CA PHE A 5 8.82 11.65 -7.71
C PHE A 5 7.94 10.96 -6.66
N ASP A 6 6.81 10.40 -7.09
CA ASP A 6 6.02 9.47 -6.29
C ASP A 6 6.87 8.22 -6.05
N TYR A 7 7.58 8.17 -4.91
CA TYR A 7 8.40 7.02 -4.56
C TYR A 7 7.54 5.89 -4.02
N VAL A 8 7.86 4.66 -4.42
CA VAL A 8 7.34 3.45 -3.79
C VAL A 8 8.07 3.26 -2.46
N LEU A 9 7.32 3.22 -1.36
CA LEU A 9 7.92 3.06 -0.02
C LEU A 9 7.79 1.63 0.51
N SER A 10 6.73 0.92 0.12
CA SER A 10 6.46 -0.41 0.65
C SER A 10 5.94 -1.34 -0.42
N VAL A 11 6.55 -2.51 -0.47
CA VAL A 11 6.17 -3.60 -1.36
C VAL A 11 6.04 -4.87 -0.53
N SER A 12 4.95 -5.61 -0.73
CA SER A 12 4.70 -6.90 -0.10
C SER A 12 4.30 -7.93 -1.14
N ILE A 13 4.96 -9.09 -1.13
CA ILE A 13 4.77 -10.15 -2.12
C ILE A 13 3.97 -11.27 -1.48
N HIS A 14 2.99 -11.78 -2.21
CA HIS A 14 2.27 -13.00 -1.88
C HIS A 14 2.62 -14.07 -2.89
N ASP A 15 3.51 -14.97 -2.48
CA ASP A 15 4.17 -15.92 -3.38
C ASP A 15 3.18 -16.93 -3.99
N SER A 16 2.18 -17.38 -3.23
CA SER A 16 1.23 -18.40 -3.68
C SER A 16 0.28 -17.89 -4.76
N THR A 17 -0.13 -16.63 -4.69
CA THR A 17 -1.00 -15.99 -5.71
C THR A 17 -0.22 -15.22 -6.76
N GLN A 18 1.10 -15.14 -6.65
CA GLN A 18 1.95 -14.36 -7.54
C GLN A 18 1.45 -12.90 -7.65
N GLN A 19 1.26 -12.26 -6.50
CA GLN A 19 0.78 -10.89 -6.41
C GLN A 19 1.72 -10.01 -5.58
N LEU A 20 1.77 -8.73 -5.93
CA LEU A 20 2.49 -7.68 -5.22
C LEU A 20 1.52 -6.59 -4.77
N LEU A 21 1.63 -6.17 -3.51
CA LEU A 21 1.05 -4.93 -3.02
C LEU A 21 2.08 -3.84 -3.06
N VAL A 22 1.70 -2.69 -3.58
CA VAL A 22 2.56 -1.52 -3.73
C VAL A 22 1.89 -0.34 -3.04
N GLY A 23 2.50 0.13 -1.95
CA GLY A 23 2.10 1.35 -1.25
C GLY A 23 2.82 2.56 -1.84
N VAL A 24 2.04 3.54 -2.29
CA VAL A 24 2.53 4.83 -2.80
C VAL A 24 2.10 5.94 -1.83
N PRO A 25 3.01 6.40 -0.93
CA PRO A 25 2.64 7.27 0.18
C PRO A 25 2.13 8.64 -0.27
N GLN A 26 2.80 9.26 -1.25
CA GLN A 26 2.47 10.61 -1.70
C GLN A 26 1.09 10.67 -2.35
N LEU A 27 0.73 9.62 -3.09
CA LEU A 27 -0.60 9.45 -3.67
C LEU A 27 -1.65 8.96 -2.66
N ARG A 28 -1.20 8.49 -1.48
CA ARG A 28 -2.04 7.83 -0.46
C ARG A 28 -2.80 6.64 -1.03
N LYS A 29 -2.16 5.87 -1.91
CA LYS A 29 -2.79 4.78 -2.65
C LYS A 29 -2.04 3.48 -2.46
N THR A 30 -2.80 2.39 -2.46
CA THR A 30 -2.26 1.04 -2.50
C THR A 30 -2.74 0.35 -3.77
N TYR A 31 -1.80 -0.22 -4.50
CA TYR A 31 -2.05 -0.94 -5.75
C TYR A 31 -1.75 -2.42 -5.57
N LEU A 32 -2.49 -3.23 -6.31
CA LEU A 32 -2.20 -4.64 -6.53
C LEU A 32 -1.66 -4.81 -7.94
N PHE A 33 -0.57 -5.55 -8.03
CA PHE A 33 0.01 -6.00 -9.28
C PHE A 33 0.05 -7.52 -9.26
N SER A 34 -0.26 -8.15 -10.39
CA SER A 34 -0.17 -9.60 -10.55
C SER A 34 0.93 -9.87 -11.56
N PHE A 35 1.82 -10.85 -11.31
CA PHE A 35 2.96 -11.11 -12.21
C PHE A 35 2.52 -11.51 -13.64
N ASN A 36 1.28 -11.95 -13.83
CA ASN A 36 0.68 -12.27 -15.12
C ASN A 36 -0.02 -11.07 -15.80
N SER A 37 0.06 -9.87 -15.23
CA SER A 37 -0.60 -8.65 -15.70
C SER A 37 0.42 -7.54 -15.89
N THR A 38 0.18 -6.65 -16.85
CA THR A 38 0.94 -5.39 -16.99
C THR A 38 0.27 -4.23 -16.26
N ASN A 39 -0.90 -4.46 -15.66
CA ASN A 39 -1.73 -3.41 -15.08
C ASN A 39 -1.63 -3.39 -13.55
N PHE A 40 -1.60 -2.18 -13.00
CA PHE A 40 -1.80 -1.93 -11.58
C PHE A 40 -3.28 -1.70 -11.29
N THR A 41 -3.85 -2.51 -10.41
CA THR A 41 -5.22 -2.33 -9.93
C THR A 41 -5.19 -1.53 -8.64
N LEU A 42 -5.91 -0.40 -8.58
CA LEU A 42 -6.07 0.35 -7.33
C LEU A 42 -6.93 -0.45 -6.36
N ILE A 43 -6.42 -0.75 -5.16
CA ILE A 43 -7.16 -1.50 -4.12
C ILE A 43 -7.75 -0.55 -3.09
N ASN A 44 -6.98 0.47 -2.69
CA ASN A 44 -7.46 1.41 -1.69
C ASN A 44 -6.83 2.80 -1.83
N THR A 45 -7.56 3.81 -1.39
CA THR A 45 -7.08 5.18 -1.19
C THR A 45 -7.24 5.52 0.30
N LEU A 46 -6.16 5.95 0.94
CA LEU A 46 -6.12 6.29 2.35
C LEU A 46 -6.22 7.81 2.54
N ASP A 47 -6.64 8.24 3.74
CA ASP A 47 -6.63 9.65 4.13
C ASP A 47 -5.20 10.16 4.38
N HIS A 48 -4.28 9.23 4.67
CA HIS A 48 -2.90 9.50 5.07
C HIS A 48 -1.89 8.71 4.23
N PRO A 49 -0.60 9.12 4.21
CA PRO A 49 0.42 8.39 3.47
C PRO A 49 0.57 6.95 3.94
N VAL A 50 0.55 6.01 2.99
CA VAL A 50 0.84 4.59 3.22
C VAL A 50 2.29 4.47 3.69
N ARG A 51 2.54 3.81 4.82
CA ARG A 51 3.88 3.55 5.36
C ARG A 51 4.36 2.14 5.04
N SER A 52 3.50 1.17 5.28
CA SER A 52 3.78 -0.23 5.01
C SER A 52 2.52 -0.96 4.56
N THR A 53 2.70 -1.94 3.68
CA THR A 53 1.70 -2.91 3.28
C THR A 53 2.16 -4.29 3.71
N SER A 54 1.25 -5.19 4.05
CA SER A 54 1.55 -6.59 4.34
C SER A 54 0.36 -7.45 3.97
N TRP A 55 0.62 -8.71 3.64
CA TRP A 55 -0.41 -9.70 3.36
C TRP A 55 -0.87 -10.37 4.64
N LEU A 56 -2.17 -10.68 4.73
CA LEU A 56 -2.73 -11.59 5.69
C LEU A 56 -3.13 -12.85 4.93
N ASP A 57 -2.42 -13.96 5.21
CA ASP A 57 -2.46 -15.21 4.45
C ASP A 57 -3.89 -15.68 4.09
N ASP A 58 -4.87 -15.48 4.97
CA ASP A 58 -6.25 -15.97 4.78
C ASP A 58 -7.32 -14.89 4.58
N ALA A 59 -7.02 -13.59 4.73
CA ALA A 59 -8.08 -12.61 5.00
C ALA A 59 -7.86 -11.19 4.47
N GLY A 60 -6.78 -10.89 3.74
CA GLY A 60 -6.67 -9.57 3.10
C GLY A 60 -5.34 -8.85 3.29
N LEU A 61 -5.42 -7.53 3.44
CA LEU A 61 -4.24 -6.64 3.45
C LEU A 61 -4.14 -5.86 4.75
N LEU A 62 -2.97 -5.81 5.37
CA LEU A 62 -2.66 -4.84 6.42
C LEU A 62 -2.01 -3.60 5.81
N LEU A 63 -2.68 -2.46 6.00
CA LEU A 63 -2.12 -1.15 5.68
C LEU A 63 -1.76 -0.42 6.96
N SER A 64 -0.53 0.07 7.04
CA SER A 64 -0.12 1.03 8.06
C SER A 64 -0.11 2.44 7.48
N ASP A 65 -0.81 3.36 8.12
CA ASP A 65 -0.73 4.79 7.82
C ASP A 65 -0.26 5.62 9.03
N THR A 66 0.19 6.84 8.77
CA THR A 66 0.48 7.83 9.82
C THR A 66 -0.11 9.16 9.42
N THR A 67 -0.93 9.76 10.28
CA THR A 67 -1.32 11.16 10.10
C THR A 67 -0.08 12.06 10.15
N THR A 68 -0.13 13.25 9.56
CA THR A 68 1.01 14.19 9.50
C THR A 68 1.49 14.73 10.87
N LEU A 69 0.80 14.42 11.96
CA LEU A 69 1.17 14.86 13.30
C LEU A 69 1.96 13.77 14.05
N PRO A 70 3.09 14.11 14.71
CA PRO A 70 4.01 13.13 15.30
C PRO A 70 3.46 12.34 16.51
N TRP A 71 2.31 12.73 17.05
CA TRP A 71 1.69 12.09 18.22
C TRP A 71 0.56 11.11 17.86
N THR A 72 0.21 11.01 16.58
CA THR A 72 -0.95 10.23 16.16
C THR A 72 -0.54 8.80 15.90
N LYS A 73 -1.23 7.86 16.56
CA LYS A 73 -0.96 6.43 16.49
C LYS A 73 -1.04 5.94 15.05
N SER A 74 -0.09 5.10 14.65
CA SER A 74 -0.18 4.35 13.40
C SER A 74 -1.49 3.55 13.40
N ARG A 75 -2.24 3.60 12.30
CA ARG A 75 -3.45 2.78 12.15
C ARG A 75 -3.14 1.60 11.27
N THR A 76 -3.58 0.43 11.73
CA THR A 76 -3.55 -0.81 10.97
C THR A 76 -4.97 -1.05 10.45
N GLN A 77 -5.14 -1.08 9.14
CA GLN A 77 -6.42 -1.41 8.51
C GLN A 77 -6.31 -2.76 7.80
N ALA A 78 -7.20 -3.69 8.14
CA ALA A 78 -7.43 -4.91 7.39
C ALA A 78 -8.44 -4.63 6.26
N ILE A 79 -8.11 -5.06 5.04
CA ILE A 79 -9.00 -4.97 3.88
C ILE A 79 -9.25 -6.38 3.35
N ASN A 80 -10.48 -6.86 3.44
CA ASN A 80 -10.93 -8.15 2.90
C ASN A 80 -11.39 -8.00 1.45
#